data_AF-A0A843CAQ4-F1
#
_entry.id   AF-A0A843CAQ4-F1
#
_cell.length_a   1.000
_cell.length_b   1.000
_cell.length_c   1.000
_cell.angle_alpha   90.00
_cell.angle_beta   90.00
_cell.angle_gamma   90.00
#
_symmetry.space_group_name_H-M   'P 1'
#
loop_
_entity.id
_entity.type
_entity.pdbx_description
1 polymer ?
#
loop_
_entity_poly.entity_id
_entity_poly.type
_entity_poly.pdbx_seq_one_letter_code
_entity_poly.pdbx_strand_id
1 'polypeptide(L)'
;MKTRIISGFLILLIIFTLPVFAESLISVKTDSNSYKEGETIVVSGKVSTIITGTPVTIQIFSQGNLVDIAQITVAEDGSYSHTVIAEGPLWSKAGEYTVKTTFGKENIAETQFNFSPKTDIPVATKTFEVDAGNQGTFDVQYSIEGGIVKNMLIDKDIFALIIVIESTDSGSISLEIPREALDAKKQDKTDDTFIIIIDGIEAPYQETITDSNTRVITINFEQGDSDIEIIGTTIIPEFGTIAVMILVIGMVTIIVVTKNRFQIHI
;
A
#
# COMPACT_ATOMS: atom_id res chain seq x y z
N MET A 1 10.46 -68.95 -45.83
CA MET A 1 10.64 -67.51 -45.57
C MET A 1 10.78 -67.32 -44.06
N LYS A 2 11.98 -67.02 -43.56
CA LYS A 2 12.22 -66.70 -42.14
C LYS A 2 13.29 -65.61 -42.07
N THR A 3 12.85 -64.37 -41.94
CA THR A 3 13.72 -63.18 -41.83
C THR A 3 14.05 -62.99 -40.35
N ARG A 4 15.35 -62.91 -40.01
CA ARG A 4 15.83 -62.57 -38.66
C ARG A 4 16.10 -61.07 -38.63
N ILE A 5 15.46 -60.35 -37.72
CA ILE A 5 15.68 -58.91 -37.50
C ILE A 5 16.76 -58.79 -36.42
N ILE A 6 17.83 -58.07 -36.72
CA ILE A 6 18.90 -57.68 -35.80
C ILE A 6 18.63 -56.22 -35.42
N SER A 7 18.26 -55.96 -34.16
CA SER A 7 18.14 -54.59 -33.64
C SER A 7 19.48 -54.12 -33.09
N GLY A 8 20.07 -53.10 -33.72
CA GLY A 8 21.22 -52.36 -33.19
C GLY A 8 20.74 -51.24 -32.26
N PHE A 9 21.34 -51.15 -31.07
CA PHE A 9 21.10 -50.07 -30.11
C PHE A 9 21.95 -48.85 -30.50
N LEU A 10 21.29 -47.72 -30.80
CA LEU A 10 21.93 -46.44 -31.02
C LEU A 10 22.06 -45.71 -29.67
N ILE A 11 23.29 -45.47 -29.21
CA ILE A 11 23.56 -44.66 -28.02
C ILE A 11 23.75 -43.20 -28.47
N LEU A 12 22.82 -42.33 -28.08
CA LEU A 12 22.87 -40.90 -28.33
C LEU A 12 23.61 -40.20 -27.19
N LEU A 13 24.79 -39.65 -27.48
CA LEU A 13 25.59 -38.88 -26.53
C LEU A 13 25.05 -37.45 -26.47
N ILE A 14 24.31 -37.11 -25.41
CA ILE A 14 23.78 -35.76 -25.20
C ILE A 14 24.85 -34.93 -24.48
N ILE A 15 25.47 -34.00 -25.20
CA ILE A 15 26.39 -33.02 -24.64
C ILE A 15 25.55 -31.87 -24.07
N PHE A 16 25.40 -31.82 -22.75
CA PHE A 16 24.81 -30.67 -22.06
C PHE A 16 25.87 -29.57 -21.93
N THR A 17 25.75 -28.51 -22.72
CA THR A 17 26.49 -27.27 -22.48
C THR A 17 25.70 -26.43 -21.47
N LEU A 18 26.16 -26.38 -20.23
CA LEU A 18 25.62 -25.39 -19.28
C LEU A 18 26.09 -23.99 -19.72
N PRO A 19 25.22 -22.97 -19.71
CA PRO A 19 25.64 -21.60 -19.94
C PRO A 19 26.63 -21.18 -18.85
N VAL A 20 27.83 -20.76 -19.25
CA VAL A 20 28.79 -20.10 -18.37
C VAL A 20 28.38 -18.63 -18.32
N PHE A 21 27.84 -18.17 -17.19
CA PHE A 21 27.62 -16.75 -16.96
C PHE A 21 28.96 -16.09 -16.67
N ALA A 22 29.27 -15.00 -17.36
CA ALA A 22 30.43 -14.16 -17.04
C ALA A 22 30.22 -13.55 -15.65
N GLU A 23 31.13 -13.84 -14.73
CA GLU A 23 31.11 -13.25 -13.39
C GLU A 23 31.47 -11.76 -13.51
N SER A 24 30.51 -10.87 -13.23
CA SER A 24 30.76 -9.43 -13.22
C SER A 24 31.75 -9.10 -12.11
N LEU A 25 32.80 -8.33 -12.43
CA LEU A 25 33.81 -7.91 -11.46
C LEU A 25 33.30 -6.85 -10.47
N ILE A 26 32.07 -6.38 -10.65
CA ILE A 26 31.38 -5.43 -9.78
C ILE A 26 29.93 -5.87 -9.55
N SER A 27 29.42 -5.64 -8.34
CA SER A 27 28.02 -5.88 -7.96
C SER A 27 27.44 -4.63 -7.32
N VAL A 28 26.18 -4.31 -7.58
CA VAL A 28 25.46 -3.21 -6.90
C VAL A 28 24.12 -3.69 -6.36
N LYS A 29 23.71 -3.15 -5.22
CA LYS A 29 22.37 -3.23 -4.65
C LYS A 29 22.03 -1.95 -3.90
N THR A 30 20.76 -1.80 -3.55
CA THR A 30 20.27 -0.84 -2.59
C THR A 30 19.85 -1.55 -1.29
N ASP A 31 19.65 -0.81 -0.21
CA ASP A 31 19.19 -1.36 1.08
C ASP A 31 17.69 -1.70 1.10
N SER A 32 16.91 -1.11 0.21
CA SER A 32 15.50 -1.38 -0.05
C SER A 32 15.22 -1.40 -1.56
N ASN A 33 14.09 -1.96 -1.97
CA ASN A 33 13.60 -1.94 -3.36
C ASN A 33 12.61 -0.79 -3.62
N SER A 34 12.23 -0.02 -2.61
CA SER A 34 11.32 1.12 -2.73
C SER A 34 11.65 2.23 -1.73
N TYR A 35 11.45 3.48 -2.13
CA TYR A 35 11.68 4.67 -1.31
C TYR A 35 10.63 5.74 -1.56
N LYS A 36 10.33 6.51 -0.51
CA LYS A 36 9.54 7.74 -0.56
C LYS A 36 10.45 8.97 -0.53
N GLU A 37 9.95 10.11 -0.98
CA GLU A 37 10.68 11.37 -0.89
C GLU A 37 11.10 11.70 0.55
N GLY A 38 12.34 12.14 0.70
CA GLY A 38 12.98 12.39 2.00
C GLY A 38 13.59 11.15 2.64
N GLU A 39 13.34 9.94 2.14
CA GLU A 39 14.02 8.74 2.62
C GLU A 39 15.46 8.65 2.13
N THR A 40 16.27 7.92 2.89
CA THR A 40 17.68 7.72 2.60
C THR A 40 17.88 6.41 1.85
N ILE A 41 18.53 6.48 0.70
CA ILE A 41 18.93 5.33 -0.13
C ILE A 41 20.39 5.02 0.14
N VAL A 42 20.70 3.77 0.47
CA VAL A 42 22.07 3.28 0.63
C VAL A 42 22.43 2.37 -0.56
N VAL A 43 23.19 2.90 -1.50
CA VAL A 43 23.76 2.15 -2.61
C VAL A 43 25.03 1.46 -2.13
N SER A 44 25.12 0.14 -2.26
CA SER A 44 26.30 -0.62 -1.82
C SER A 44 26.67 -1.74 -2.79
N GLY A 45 27.94 -2.15 -2.75
CA GLY A 45 28.45 -3.16 -3.64
C GLY A 45 29.84 -3.66 -3.29
N LYS A 46 30.35 -4.55 -4.16
CA LYS A 46 31.71 -5.07 -4.08
C LYS A 46 32.35 -5.09 -5.46
N VAL A 47 33.68 -4.92 -5.48
CA VAL A 47 34.53 -5.22 -6.63
C VAL A 47 35.40 -6.43 -6.31
N SER A 48 35.45 -7.39 -7.24
CA SER A 48 36.18 -8.66 -7.05
C SER A 48 37.69 -8.50 -7.27
N THR A 49 38.11 -7.52 -8.06
CA THR A 49 39.54 -7.23 -8.33
C THR A 49 39.79 -5.74 -8.13
N ILE A 50 40.52 -5.39 -7.08
CA ILE A 50 40.81 -4.01 -6.73
C ILE A 50 41.93 -3.48 -7.61
N ILE A 51 41.70 -2.31 -8.22
CA ILE A 51 42.70 -1.56 -8.99
C ILE A 51 42.99 -0.29 -8.19
N THR A 52 44.16 -0.23 -7.56
CA THR A 52 44.56 0.90 -6.71
C THR A 52 44.43 2.24 -7.45
N GLY A 53 43.79 3.21 -6.80
CA GLY A 53 43.56 4.54 -7.38
C GLY A 53 42.41 4.65 -8.37
N THR A 54 41.65 3.56 -8.62
CA THR A 54 40.46 3.59 -9.48
C THR A 54 39.20 3.69 -8.61
N PRO A 55 38.39 4.76 -8.73
CA PRO A 55 37.12 4.86 -8.02
C PRO A 55 36.00 4.09 -8.74
N VAL A 56 34.96 3.73 -7.99
CA VAL A 56 33.65 3.31 -8.54
C VAL A 56 32.85 4.58 -8.82
N THR A 57 32.34 4.71 -10.04
CA THR A 57 31.36 5.76 -10.37
C THR A 57 29.96 5.19 -10.20
N ILE A 58 29.13 5.84 -9.40
CA ILE A 58 27.73 5.52 -9.16
C ILE A 58 26.90 6.59 -9.85
N GLN A 59 25.89 6.17 -10.61
CA GLN A 59 24.96 7.06 -11.30
C GLN A 59 23.53 6.57 -11.06
N ILE A 60 22.62 7.47 -10.72
CA ILE A 60 21.19 7.16 -10.58
C ILE A 60 20.44 7.83 -11.71
N PHE A 61 19.58 7.08 -12.40
CA PHE A 61 18.78 7.56 -13.52
C PHE A 61 17.28 7.41 -13.27
N SER A 62 16.51 8.38 -13.78
CA SER A 62 15.05 8.32 -13.87
C SER A 62 14.60 8.70 -15.28
N GLN A 63 13.89 7.80 -15.96
CA GLN A 63 13.42 7.98 -17.35
C GLN A 63 14.55 8.46 -18.29
N GLY A 64 15.75 7.90 -18.13
CA GLY A 64 16.94 8.27 -18.91
C GLY A 64 17.67 9.56 -18.49
N ASN A 65 17.14 10.32 -17.52
CA ASN A 65 17.80 11.52 -16.99
C ASN A 65 18.67 11.17 -15.79
N LEU A 66 19.86 11.77 -15.71
CA LEU A 66 20.76 11.62 -14.56
C LEU A 66 20.18 12.40 -13.36
N VAL A 67 19.96 11.69 -12.26
CA VAL A 67 19.41 12.22 -10.99
C VAL A 67 20.53 12.48 -9.99
N ASP A 68 21.48 11.56 -9.88
CA ASP A 68 22.59 11.65 -8.95
C ASP A 68 23.86 11.01 -9.54
N ILE A 69 25.04 11.52 -9.13
CA ILE A 69 26.33 10.96 -9.52
C ILE A 69 27.36 11.12 -8.40
N ALA A 70 28.06 10.04 -8.08
CA ALA A 70 29.14 10.02 -7.10
C ALA A 70 30.32 9.18 -7.57
N GLN A 71 31.52 9.53 -7.09
CA GLN A 71 32.73 8.73 -7.26
C GLN A 71 33.26 8.30 -5.89
N ILE A 72 33.34 6.99 -5.69
CA ILE A 72 33.67 6.38 -4.40
C ILE A 72 34.99 5.61 -4.51
N THR A 73 35.94 5.92 -3.63
CA THR A 73 37.15 5.12 -3.48
C THR A 73 36.78 3.77 -2.87
N VAL A 74 37.22 2.69 -3.50
CA VAL A 74 36.97 1.32 -3.02
C VAL A 74 37.80 1.05 -1.77
N ALA A 75 37.19 0.40 -0.78
CA ALA A 75 37.86 -0.05 0.43
C ALA A 75 38.84 -1.22 0.17
N GLU A 76 39.72 -1.52 1.13
CA GLU A 76 40.71 -2.60 1.01
C GLU A 76 40.09 -3.99 0.85
N ASP A 77 38.85 -4.18 1.34
CA ASP A 77 38.09 -5.43 1.22
C ASP A 77 37.22 -5.51 -0.06
N GLY A 78 37.38 -4.53 -0.95
CA GLY A 78 36.64 -4.41 -2.21
C GLY A 78 35.25 -3.82 -2.06
N SER A 79 34.81 -3.45 -0.86
CA SER A 79 33.49 -2.85 -0.65
C SER A 79 33.44 -1.38 -1.05
N TYR A 80 32.25 -0.93 -1.44
CA TYR A 80 31.93 0.49 -1.62
C TYR A 80 30.50 0.75 -1.18
N SER A 81 30.24 1.98 -0.74
CA SER A 81 28.90 2.44 -0.34
C SER A 81 28.75 3.93 -0.60
N HIS A 82 27.54 4.35 -0.94
CA HIS A 82 27.15 5.73 -1.08
C HIS A 82 25.72 5.93 -0.57
N THR A 83 25.51 7.06 0.11
CA THR A 83 24.21 7.42 0.68
C THR A 83 23.69 8.65 -0.04
N VAL A 84 22.45 8.57 -0.51
CA VAL A 84 21.73 9.67 -1.14
C VAL A 84 20.38 9.84 -0.45
N ILE A 85 19.95 11.09 -0.25
CA ILE A 85 18.60 11.40 0.21
C ILE A 85 17.74 11.60 -1.03
N ALA A 86 16.60 10.92 -1.11
CA ALA A 86 15.67 11.00 -2.23
C ALA A 86 14.86 12.31 -2.17
N GLU A 87 15.54 13.45 -2.25
CA GLU A 87 15.00 14.79 -2.07
C GLU A 87 15.59 15.77 -3.10
N GLY A 88 14.79 16.73 -3.54
CA GLY A 88 15.21 17.81 -4.44
C GLY A 88 14.56 17.74 -5.82
N PRO A 89 14.86 18.70 -6.72
CA PRO A 89 14.11 18.91 -7.95
C PRO A 89 14.19 17.74 -8.95
N LEU A 90 15.24 16.93 -8.86
CA LEU A 90 15.43 15.73 -9.69
C LEU A 90 14.71 14.49 -9.14
N TRP A 91 14.20 14.56 -7.91
CA TRP A 91 13.41 13.52 -7.22
C TRP A 91 11.92 13.86 -7.25
N SER A 92 11.39 14.17 -8.44
CA SER A 92 10.02 14.67 -8.62
C SER A 92 9.10 13.71 -9.38
N LYS A 93 9.65 12.63 -9.96
CA LYS A 93 8.90 11.71 -10.81
C LYS A 93 8.75 10.36 -10.12
N ALA A 94 7.52 9.92 -9.89
CA ALA A 94 7.27 8.56 -9.44
C ALA A 94 7.77 7.52 -10.48
N GLY A 95 8.09 6.33 -10.01
CA GLY A 95 8.36 5.15 -10.85
C GLY A 95 9.74 4.53 -10.63
N GLU A 96 10.20 3.78 -11.63
CA GLU A 96 11.43 3.00 -11.56
C GLU A 96 12.68 3.87 -11.79
N TYR A 97 13.63 3.76 -10.87
CA TYR A 97 14.94 4.38 -10.93
C TYR A 97 16.00 3.30 -11.13
N THR A 98 17.01 3.61 -11.94
CA THR A 98 18.12 2.69 -12.22
C THR A 98 19.40 3.21 -11.60
N VAL A 99 20.02 2.41 -10.74
CA VAL A 99 21.37 2.64 -10.24
C VAL A 99 22.33 1.91 -11.17
N LYS A 100 23.30 2.64 -11.72
CA LYS A 100 24.38 2.12 -12.54
C LYS A 100 25.71 2.38 -11.86
N THR A 101 26.54 1.35 -11.78
CA THR A 101 27.90 1.45 -11.22
C THR A 101 28.92 1.05 -12.27
N THR A 102 29.99 1.83 -12.37
CA THR A 102 31.09 1.59 -13.32
C THR A 102 32.42 1.58 -12.59
N PHE A 103 33.26 0.59 -12.87
CA PHE A 103 34.59 0.45 -12.28
C PHE A 103 35.67 0.16 -13.34
N GLY A 104 36.61 1.08 -13.51
CA GLY A 104 37.64 0.97 -14.54
C GLY A 104 37.07 0.99 -15.97
N LYS A 105 37.65 0.21 -16.88
CA LYS A 105 37.15 0.05 -18.24
C LYS A 105 36.24 -1.16 -18.32
N GLU A 106 34.96 -0.92 -18.61
CA GLU A 106 33.93 -1.91 -18.99
C GLU A 106 33.28 -2.74 -17.87
N ASN A 107 33.66 -2.60 -16.59
CA ASN A 107 32.92 -3.28 -15.52
C ASN A 107 31.71 -2.45 -15.11
N ILE A 108 30.52 -2.95 -15.44
CA ILE A 108 29.24 -2.30 -15.18
C ILE A 108 28.33 -3.25 -14.40
N ALA A 109 27.68 -2.73 -13.36
CA ALA A 109 26.55 -3.41 -12.71
C ALA A 109 25.40 -2.44 -12.49
N GLU A 110 24.18 -2.95 -12.64
CA GLU A 110 22.94 -2.18 -12.52
C GLU A 110 21.97 -2.83 -11.53
N THR A 111 21.18 -2.02 -10.82
CA THR A 111 20.04 -2.44 -10.00
C THR A 111 18.95 -1.40 -10.11
N GLN A 112 17.72 -1.76 -9.76
CA GLN A 112 16.56 -0.89 -9.84
C GLN A 112 15.84 -0.78 -8.50
N PHE A 113 15.17 0.34 -8.28
CA PHE A 113 14.27 0.57 -7.15
C PHE A 113 13.09 1.46 -7.57
N ASN A 114 11.98 1.38 -6.84
CA ASN A 114 10.82 2.25 -7.05
C ASN A 114 10.89 3.50 -6.18
N PHE A 115 10.53 4.65 -6.74
CA PHE A 115 10.46 5.92 -6.01
C PHE A 115 9.05 6.51 -6.06
N SER A 116 8.61 7.06 -4.92
CA SER A 116 7.35 7.79 -4.80
C SER A 116 7.62 9.20 -4.22
N PRO A 117 7.36 10.28 -4.98
CA PRO A 117 7.46 11.63 -4.44
C PRO A 117 6.44 11.83 -3.32
N LYS A 118 6.74 12.75 -2.41
CA LYS A 118 5.80 13.16 -1.37
C LYS A 118 4.82 14.13 -2.01
N THR A 119 3.56 13.74 -2.10
CA THR A 119 2.52 14.65 -2.61
C THR A 119 2.24 15.73 -1.57
N ASP A 120 2.83 16.92 -1.73
CA ASP A 120 2.50 18.13 -0.94
C ASP A 120 1.30 18.89 -1.54
N ILE A 121 0.69 18.40 -2.62
CA ILE A 121 -0.65 18.83 -3.00
C ILE A 121 -1.60 18.16 -2.01
N PRO A 122 -2.40 18.89 -1.22
CA PRO A 122 -3.50 18.26 -0.53
C PRO A 122 -4.39 17.67 -1.62
N VAL A 123 -4.33 16.35 -1.80
CA VAL A 123 -5.32 15.62 -2.59
C VAL A 123 -6.65 16.11 -2.06
N ALA A 124 -7.42 16.79 -2.91
CA ALA A 124 -8.58 17.54 -2.45
C ALA A 124 -9.48 16.61 -1.65
N THR A 125 -9.58 16.86 -0.34
CA THR A 125 -10.43 16.06 0.53
C THR A 125 -11.86 16.30 0.10
N LYS A 126 -12.55 15.21 -0.23
CA LYS A 126 -13.96 15.20 -0.57
C LYS A 126 -14.71 14.48 0.55
N THR A 127 -15.99 14.79 0.68
CA THR A 127 -16.88 14.06 1.56
C THR A 127 -17.83 13.23 0.72
N PHE A 128 -18.01 11.96 1.08
CA PHE A 128 -19.06 11.10 0.56
C PHE A 128 -20.05 10.81 1.68
N GLU A 129 -21.32 11.14 1.47
CA GLU A 129 -22.40 10.79 2.40
C GLU A 129 -22.87 9.36 2.08
N VAL A 130 -22.59 8.43 3.00
CA VAL A 130 -22.91 7.01 2.87
C VAL A 130 -24.29 6.74 3.47
N ASP A 131 -25.18 6.12 2.68
CA ASP A 131 -26.52 5.72 3.13
C ASP A 131 -26.48 4.38 3.87
N ALA A 132 -26.84 4.40 5.16
CA ALA A 132 -26.96 3.21 6.01
C ALA A 132 -28.41 2.69 6.09
N GLY A 133 -29.30 3.17 5.23
CA GLY A 133 -30.72 2.85 5.16
C GLY A 133 -31.49 3.43 6.36
N ASN A 134 -32.28 2.59 7.04
CA ASN A 134 -33.10 3.02 8.19
C ASN A 134 -32.29 3.55 9.40
N GLN A 135 -30.96 3.47 9.37
CA GLN A 135 -30.07 3.98 10.41
C GLN A 135 -29.54 5.39 10.11
N GLY A 136 -29.97 6.01 9.01
CA GLY A 136 -29.53 7.33 8.59
C GLY A 136 -28.34 7.29 7.65
N THR A 137 -27.59 8.39 7.62
CA THR A 137 -26.40 8.58 6.78
C THR A 137 -25.21 8.96 7.64
N PHE A 138 -24.00 8.75 7.13
CA PHE A 138 -22.76 9.22 7.75
C PHE A 138 -21.78 9.69 6.69
N ASP A 139 -20.92 10.63 7.06
CA ASP A 139 -19.95 11.23 6.16
C ASP A 139 -18.61 10.51 6.26
N VAL A 140 -18.06 10.13 5.10
CA VAL A 140 -16.67 9.65 4.97
C VAL A 140 -15.88 10.71 4.24
N GLN A 141 -14.88 11.28 4.91
CA GLN A 141 -13.90 12.14 4.25
C GLN A 141 -12.87 11.27 3.55
N TYR A 142 -12.54 11.60 2.31
CA TYR A 142 -11.60 10.82 1.53
C TYR A 142 -10.77 11.67 0.59
N SER A 143 -9.63 11.12 0.22
CA SER A 143 -8.77 11.64 -0.82
C SER A 143 -8.33 10.48 -1.71
N ILE A 144 -8.27 10.68 -3.03
CA ILE A 144 -7.94 9.63 -3.99
C ILE A 144 -7.02 10.17 -5.09
N GLU A 145 -5.97 9.41 -5.38
CA GLU A 145 -5.06 9.59 -6.51
C GLU A 145 -5.11 8.36 -7.41
N GLY A 146 -4.90 8.50 -8.72
CA GLY A 146 -4.94 7.38 -9.67
C GLY A 146 -6.34 6.91 -10.07
N GLY A 147 -7.39 7.40 -9.41
CA GLY A 147 -8.77 7.04 -9.72
C GLY A 147 -9.80 8.04 -9.21
N ILE A 148 -11.08 7.67 -9.34
CA ILE A 148 -12.22 8.39 -8.79
C ILE A 148 -13.11 7.44 -7.99
N VAL A 149 -13.66 7.92 -6.88
CA VAL A 149 -14.72 7.19 -6.16
C VAL A 149 -16.04 7.39 -6.90
N LYS A 150 -16.69 6.28 -7.25
CA LYS A 150 -18.03 6.26 -7.86
C LYS A 150 -19.12 6.17 -6.79
N ASN A 151 -18.89 5.34 -5.77
CA ASN A 151 -19.89 5.07 -4.75
C ASN A 151 -19.24 4.54 -3.46
N MET A 152 -19.95 4.67 -2.35
CA MET A 152 -19.65 3.99 -1.10
C MET A 152 -20.93 3.37 -0.56
N LEU A 153 -20.87 2.10 -0.18
CA LEU A 153 -22.00 1.28 0.24
C LEU A 153 -21.66 0.53 1.52
N ILE A 154 -22.68 0.24 2.32
CA ILE A 154 -22.54 -0.67 3.46
C ILE A 154 -23.08 -2.05 3.08
N ASP A 155 -22.30 -3.08 3.39
CA ASP A 155 -22.78 -4.44 3.52
C ASP A 155 -22.83 -4.84 5.00
N LYS A 156 -24.05 -5.09 5.50
CA LYS A 156 -24.30 -5.42 6.90
C LYS A 156 -24.09 -6.89 7.20
N ASP A 157 -24.15 -7.76 6.19
CA ASP A 157 -24.01 -9.20 6.38
C ASP A 157 -22.55 -9.57 6.64
N ILE A 158 -21.61 -8.78 6.08
CA ILE A 158 -20.17 -8.98 6.26
C ILE A 158 -19.48 -7.84 7.04
N PHE A 159 -20.23 -6.87 7.57
CA PHE A 159 -19.70 -5.71 8.31
C PHE A 159 -18.68 -4.89 7.50
N ALA A 160 -18.98 -4.62 6.23
CA ALA A 160 -18.05 -3.99 5.29
C ALA A 160 -18.52 -2.63 4.76
N LEU A 161 -17.60 -1.67 4.68
CA LEU A 161 -17.74 -0.50 3.81
C LEU A 161 -17.13 -0.85 2.44
N ILE A 162 -17.97 -0.85 1.41
CA ILE A 162 -17.58 -1.13 0.02
C ILE A 162 -17.39 0.22 -0.69
N ILE A 163 -16.20 0.46 -1.22
CA ILE A 163 -15.89 1.62 -2.05
C ILE A 163 -15.77 1.17 -3.49
N VAL A 164 -16.67 1.66 -4.33
CA VAL A 164 -16.62 1.46 -5.77
C VAL A 164 -15.78 2.56 -6.39
N ILE A 165 -14.69 2.19 -7.05
CA ILE A 165 -13.78 3.13 -7.72
C ILE A 165 -13.72 2.90 -9.23
N GLU A 166 -13.25 3.91 -9.95
CA GLU A 166 -12.75 3.78 -11.31
C GLU A 166 -11.28 4.21 -11.30
N SER A 167 -10.38 3.23 -11.37
CA SER A 167 -8.93 3.42 -11.36
C SER A 167 -8.38 3.54 -12.78
N THR A 168 -7.95 4.75 -13.15
CA THR A 168 -7.35 5.02 -14.46
C THR A 168 -5.83 4.82 -14.46
N ASP A 169 -5.23 4.75 -13.28
CA ASP A 169 -3.80 4.52 -13.01
C ASP A 169 -3.67 3.83 -11.65
N SER A 170 -2.49 3.28 -11.35
CA SER A 170 -2.16 2.85 -9.98
C SER A 170 -2.14 4.07 -9.06
N GLY A 171 -2.60 3.90 -7.83
CA GLY A 171 -2.80 5.03 -6.94
C GLY A 171 -3.08 4.64 -5.49
N SER A 172 -3.64 5.60 -4.75
CA SER A 172 -4.01 5.38 -3.37
C SER A 172 -5.30 6.12 -3.01
N ILE A 173 -6.04 5.54 -2.07
CA ILE A 173 -7.20 6.17 -1.44
C ILE A 173 -6.94 6.25 0.07
N SER A 174 -7.19 7.43 0.64
CA SER A 174 -7.19 7.64 2.09
C SER A 174 -8.61 7.98 2.55
N LEU A 175 -9.06 7.34 3.62
CA LEU A 175 -10.42 7.39 4.14
C LEU A 175 -10.37 7.69 5.63
N GLU A 176 -11.05 8.76 6.06
CA GLU A 176 -11.33 9.03 7.46
C GLU A 176 -12.74 8.53 7.79
N ILE A 177 -12.79 7.42 8.51
CA ILE A 177 -14.01 6.67 8.79
C ILE A 177 -14.43 6.92 10.25
N PRO A 178 -15.67 7.37 10.50
CA PRO A 178 -16.20 7.45 11.85
C PRO A 178 -16.29 6.06 12.49
N ARG A 179 -15.72 5.89 13.68
CA ARG A 179 -15.77 4.63 14.46
C ARG A 179 -17.19 4.23 14.85
N GLU A 180 -18.11 5.19 14.91
CA GLU A 180 -19.54 4.89 15.13
C GLU A 180 -20.20 4.23 13.91
N ALA A 181 -19.63 4.46 12.71
CA ALA A 181 -20.11 3.87 11.48
C ALA A 181 -19.49 2.50 11.22
N LEU A 182 -18.17 2.41 11.28
CA LEU A 182 -17.41 1.18 11.04
C LEU A 182 -16.20 1.13 11.98
N ASP A 183 -16.04 0.02 12.71
CA ASP A 183 -14.92 -0.18 13.62
C ASP A 183 -14.50 -1.66 13.67
N ALA A 184 -13.23 -1.89 13.99
CA ALA A 184 -12.64 -3.18 14.30
C ALA A 184 -12.17 -3.17 15.76
N LYS A 185 -12.84 -3.96 16.61
CA LYS A 185 -12.55 -4.10 18.04
C LYS A 185 -12.56 -5.55 18.49
N LYS A 186 -11.68 -5.85 19.43
CA LYS A 186 -11.66 -7.13 20.16
C LYS A 186 -12.78 -7.17 21.20
N GLN A 187 -13.00 -8.35 21.77
CA GLN A 187 -14.00 -8.55 22.84
C GLN A 187 -13.75 -7.66 24.08
N ASP A 188 -12.50 -7.29 24.34
CA ASP A 188 -12.11 -6.40 25.43
C ASP A 188 -12.25 -4.90 25.08
N LYS A 189 -12.82 -4.58 23.91
CA LYS A 189 -13.02 -3.24 23.34
C LYS A 189 -11.74 -2.50 22.95
N THR A 190 -10.59 -3.17 22.98
CA THR A 190 -9.37 -2.63 22.37
C THR A 190 -9.46 -2.71 20.86
N ASP A 191 -8.70 -1.86 20.18
CA ASP A 191 -8.69 -1.80 18.73
C ASP A 191 -8.14 -3.09 18.12
N ASP A 192 -8.80 -3.53 17.06
CA ASP A 192 -8.38 -4.63 16.19
C ASP A 192 -8.09 -4.11 14.78
N THR A 193 -7.55 -4.98 13.94
CA THR A 193 -7.25 -4.66 12.54
C THR A 193 -8.47 -4.86 11.64
N PHE A 194 -8.59 -4.01 10.62
CA PHE A 194 -9.52 -4.24 9.52
C PHE A 194 -8.96 -5.32 8.58
N ILE A 195 -9.86 -5.93 7.80
CA ILE A 195 -9.47 -6.75 6.64
C ILE A 195 -9.83 -5.93 5.40
N ILE A 196 -8.85 -5.72 4.52
CA ILE A 196 -9.05 -4.98 3.28
C ILE A 196 -9.00 -5.95 2.11
N ILE A 197 -9.99 -5.89 1.24
CA ILE A 197 -10.08 -6.73 0.05
C ILE A 197 -10.21 -5.82 -1.17
N ILE A 198 -9.41 -6.05 -2.20
CA ILE A 198 -9.50 -5.38 -3.50
C ILE A 198 -9.85 -6.43 -4.55
N ASP A 199 -10.98 -6.25 -5.23
CA ASP A 199 -11.51 -7.18 -6.25
C ASP A 199 -11.47 -8.67 -5.80
N GLY A 200 -11.77 -8.93 -4.52
CA GLY A 200 -11.81 -10.28 -3.93
C GLY A 200 -10.48 -10.82 -3.40
N ILE A 201 -9.40 -10.04 -3.43
CA ILE A 201 -8.08 -10.42 -2.89
C ILE A 201 -7.70 -9.53 -1.71
N GLU A 202 -7.23 -10.14 -0.61
CA GLU A 202 -6.77 -9.38 0.56
C GLU A 202 -5.56 -8.49 0.23
N ALA A 203 -5.61 -7.23 0.66
CA ALA A 203 -4.60 -6.21 0.38
C ALA A 203 -4.03 -5.58 1.66
N PRO A 204 -2.75 -5.19 1.67
CA PRO A 204 -2.16 -4.45 2.78
C PRO A 204 -2.67 -3.02 2.83
N TYR A 205 -2.73 -2.45 4.03
CA TYR A 205 -3.14 -1.06 4.25
C TYR A 205 -2.29 -0.39 5.33
N GLN A 206 -2.37 0.94 5.40
CA GLN A 206 -1.80 1.74 6.47
C GLN A 206 -2.92 2.36 7.30
N GLU A 207 -2.78 2.27 8.61
CA GLU A 207 -3.72 2.86 9.56
C GLU A 207 -3.05 3.96 10.36
N THR A 208 -3.70 5.11 10.47
CA THR A 208 -3.32 6.15 11.42
C THR A 208 -4.52 6.46 12.30
N ILE A 209 -4.32 6.35 13.62
CA ILE A 209 -5.33 6.76 14.60
C ILE A 209 -5.07 8.23 14.91
N THR A 210 -5.90 9.10 14.34
CA THR A 210 -5.79 10.55 14.57
C THR A 210 -6.47 10.96 15.87
N ASP A 211 -7.61 10.32 16.23
CA ASP A 211 -8.31 10.53 17.49
C ASP A 211 -9.18 9.31 17.93
N SER A 212 -9.93 9.45 19.03
CA SER A 212 -10.77 8.37 19.58
C SER A 212 -12.06 8.11 18.81
N ASN A 213 -12.40 8.93 17.81
CA ASN A 213 -13.68 8.95 17.11
C ASN A 213 -13.54 8.51 15.66
N THR A 214 -12.37 8.65 15.05
CA THR A 214 -12.13 8.27 13.65
C THR A 214 -11.00 7.25 13.50
N ARG A 215 -11.02 6.54 12.37
CA ARG A 215 -9.93 5.70 11.87
C ARG A 215 -9.54 6.21 10.49
N VAL A 216 -8.26 6.51 10.29
CA VAL A 216 -7.74 6.90 8.97
C VAL A 216 -7.07 5.68 8.33
N ILE A 217 -7.61 5.24 7.20
CA ILE A 217 -7.14 4.06 6.46
C ILE A 217 -6.65 4.52 5.09
N THR A 218 -5.42 4.15 4.73
CA THR A 218 -4.86 4.39 3.40
C THR A 218 -4.56 3.07 2.70
N ILE A 219 -5.09 2.92 1.49
CA ILE A 219 -5.05 1.69 0.69
C ILE A 219 -4.47 2.05 -0.68
N ASN A 220 -3.49 1.27 -1.12
CA ASN A 220 -2.97 1.38 -2.49
C ASN A 220 -3.74 0.44 -3.41
N PHE A 221 -3.99 0.87 -4.64
CA PHE A 221 -4.66 0.07 -5.68
C PHE A 221 -3.92 0.19 -7.01
N GLU A 222 -4.15 -0.77 -7.90
CA GLU A 222 -3.60 -0.82 -9.25
C GLU A 222 -4.60 -0.31 -10.30
N GLN A 223 -4.10 0.01 -11.49
CA GLN A 223 -4.96 0.36 -12.62
C GLN A 223 -5.91 -0.81 -12.96
N GLY A 224 -7.20 -0.53 -13.03
CA GLY A 224 -8.24 -1.50 -13.34
C GLY A 224 -9.00 -2.03 -12.13
N ASP A 225 -8.47 -1.84 -10.92
CA ASP A 225 -9.16 -2.19 -9.67
C ASP A 225 -10.48 -1.42 -9.55
N SER A 226 -11.53 -2.10 -9.10
CA SER A 226 -12.90 -1.55 -9.16
C SER A 226 -13.62 -1.52 -7.83
N ASP A 227 -13.29 -2.44 -6.94
CA ASP A 227 -13.97 -2.65 -5.67
C ASP A 227 -12.98 -2.77 -4.53
N ILE A 228 -13.20 -1.99 -3.47
CA ILE A 228 -12.43 -2.04 -2.23
C ILE A 228 -13.39 -2.28 -1.07
N GLU A 229 -13.24 -3.39 -0.37
CA GLU A 229 -14.02 -3.73 0.82
C GLU A 229 -13.17 -3.50 2.09
N ILE A 230 -13.71 -2.72 3.02
CA ILE A 230 -13.13 -2.51 4.35
C ILE A 230 -14.00 -3.22 5.37
N ILE A 231 -13.53 -4.37 5.84
CA ILE A 231 -14.27 -5.25 6.75
C ILE A 231 -13.83 -4.99 8.18
N GLY A 232 -14.80 -4.63 9.03
CA GLY A 232 -14.60 -4.44 10.47
C GLY A 232 -15.24 -5.55 11.30
N THR A 233 -15.33 -5.32 12.61
CA THR A 233 -16.09 -6.18 13.54
C THR A 233 -17.49 -5.63 13.81
N THR A 234 -17.69 -4.35 13.51
CA THR A 234 -18.94 -3.64 13.73
C THR A 234 -19.18 -2.72 12.55
N ILE A 235 -20.34 -2.83 11.91
CA ILE A 235 -20.88 -1.82 11.01
C ILE A 235 -22.26 -1.46 11.51
N ILE A 236 -22.53 -0.17 11.66
CA ILE A 236 -23.76 0.44 12.24
C ILE A 236 -24.81 -0.57 12.74
N PRO A 237 -24.99 -0.68 14.07
CA PRO A 237 -26.31 -0.33 14.59
C PRO A 237 -26.28 0.27 16.00
N GLU A 238 -26.67 1.54 16.20
CA GLU A 238 -27.49 2.00 17.35
C GLU A 238 -28.17 3.38 17.14
N PHE A 239 -29.30 3.46 16.43
CA PHE A 239 -30.41 4.33 16.89
C PHE A 239 -31.46 3.54 17.69
N GLY A 240 -31.11 2.34 18.16
CA GLY A 240 -31.92 1.60 19.11
C GLY A 240 -31.93 2.26 20.49
N THR A 241 -30.77 2.58 21.06
CA THR A 241 -30.68 3.01 22.46
C THR A 241 -31.16 4.44 22.67
N ILE A 242 -30.75 5.42 21.84
CA ILE A 242 -31.18 6.82 22.01
C ILE A 242 -32.68 6.97 21.73
N ALA A 243 -33.20 6.39 20.64
CA ALA A 243 -34.62 6.46 20.33
C ALA A 243 -35.47 5.72 21.37
N VAL A 244 -35.03 4.54 21.85
CA VAL A 244 -35.71 3.83 22.95
C VAL A 244 -35.60 4.61 24.26
N MET A 245 -34.49 5.26 24.57
CA MET A 245 -34.37 6.10 25.77
C MET A 245 -35.30 7.31 25.71
N ILE A 246 -35.36 8.02 24.57
CA ILE A 246 -36.30 9.13 24.37
C ILE A 246 -37.75 8.63 24.47
N LEU A 247 -38.06 7.49 23.86
CA LEU A 247 -39.37 6.86 23.93
C LEU A 247 -39.75 6.47 25.37
N VAL A 248 -38.82 5.86 26.12
CA VAL A 248 -39.02 5.47 27.52
C VAL A 248 -39.20 6.70 28.40
N ILE A 249 -38.36 7.73 28.25
CA ILE A 249 -38.50 9.01 28.97
C ILE A 249 -39.86 9.65 28.64
N GLY A 250 -40.26 9.64 27.36
CA GLY A 250 -41.56 10.12 26.90
C GLY A 250 -42.73 9.33 27.50
N MET A 251 -42.66 8.00 27.50
CA MET A 251 -43.68 7.15 28.12
C MET A 251 -43.78 7.40 29.63
N VAL A 252 -42.64 7.47 30.34
CA VAL A 252 -42.61 7.75 31.78
C VAL A 252 -43.19 9.13 32.10
N THR A 253 -42.85 10.17 31.32
CA THR A 253 -43.43 11.51 31.50
C THR A 253 -44.93 11.52 31.25
N ILE A 254 -45.41 10.87 30.20
CA ILE A 254 -46.85 10.72 29.93
C ILE A 254 -47.56 10.02 31.10
N ILE A 255 -47.00 8.91 31.62
CA ILE A 255 -47.58 8.16 32.74
C ILE A 255 -47.64 9.03 34.00
N VAL A 256 -46.57 9.76 34.32
CA VAL A 256 -46.51 10.64 35.52
C VAL A 256 -47.52 11.79 35.42
N VAL A 257 -47.60 12.46 34.28
CA VAL A 257 -48.55 13.56 34.05
C VAL A 257 -49.99 13.05 34.12
N THR A 258 -50.26 11.90 33.49
CA THR A 258 -51.61 11.30 33.48
C THR A 258 -52.03 10.88 34.88
N LYS A 259 -51.15 10.23 35.66
CA LYS A 259 -51.42 9.85 37.05
C LYS A 259 -51.71 11.08 37.93
N ASN A 260 -51.00 12.18 37.73
CA ASN A 260 -51.20 13.40 38.53
C ASN A 260 -52.51 14.14 38.17
N ARG A 261 -52.97 14.05 36.91
CA ARG A 261 -54.25 14.64 36.47
C ARG A 261 -55.49 13.92 37.04
N PHE A 262 -55.38 12.63 37.36
CA PHE A 262 -56.49 11.84 37.94
C PHE A 262 -56.56 11.90 39.48
N GLN A 263 -55.62 12.58 40.15
CA GLN A 263 -55.70 12.83 41.60
C GLN A 263 -56.33 14.18 41.98
N ILE A 264 -56.80 14.96 41.01
CA ILE A 264 -57.60 16.16 41.28
C ILE A 264 -59.00 15.71 41.72
N HIS A 265 -59.17 15.46 43.02
CA HIS A 265 -60.48 15.32 43.64
C HIS A 265 -61.19 16.69 43.61
N ILE A 266 -62.44 16.67 43.15
CA ILE A 266 -63.46 17.71 43.38
C ILE A 266 -63.80 17.72 44.87
#